data_AF-A0A4V1XKF9-F1
#
_entry.id   AF-A0A4V1XKF9-F1
#
_cell.length_a   1.000
_cell.length_b   1.000
_cell.length_c   1.000
_cell.angle_alpha   90.00
_cell.angle_beta   90.00
_cell.angle_gamma   90.00
#
_symmetry.space_group_name_H-M   'P 1'
#
loop_
_entity.id
_entity.type
_entity.pdbx_description
1 polymer ?
#
loop_
_entity_poly.entity_id
_entity_poly.type
_entity_poly.pdbx_seq_one_letter_code
_entity_poly.pdbx_strand_id
1 'polypeptide(L)'
;MHENYRKAECTILHDNFLLNFDWTDDGSPCVAIVLFSWFTRGWTALELHESKRVKVLFKGPDPHSPLVKDLDDNILAKRPAAASRAYWIATHIIQRIR
;
A
#
# COMPACT_ATOMS: atom_id res chain seq x y z
N MET A 1 -2.21 17.97 -10.91
CA MET A 1 -2.40 16.52 -10.71
C MET A 1 -2.59 16.19 -9.23
N HIS A 2 -1.73 16.65 -8.31
CA HIS A 2 -1.88 16.41 -6.86
C HIS A 2 -3.26 16.78 -6.28
N GLU A 3 -3.90 17.87 -6.76
CA GLU A 3 -5.26 18.20 -6.35
C GLU A 3 -6.31 17.11 -6.64
N ASN A 4 -6.11 16.30 -7.68
CA ASN A 4 -7.01 15.20 -8.00
C ASN A 4 -6.96 14.13 -6.90
N TYR A 5 -5.75 13.80 -6.40
CA TYR A 5 -5.56 12.86 -5.30
C TYR A 5 -6.14 13.44 -3.98
N ARG A 6 -5.97 14.75 -3.75
CA ARG A 6 -6.55 15.43 -2.58
C ARG A 6 -8.08 15.48 -2.57
N LYS A 7 -8.68 15.64 -3.75
CA LYS A 7 -10.14 15.71 -3.97
C LYS A 7 -10.77 14.33 -4.18
N ALA A 8 -9.99 13.31 -4.50
CA ALA A 8 -10.48 11.95 -4.68
C ALA A 8 -11.00 11.38 -3.36
N GLU A 9 -12.10 10.63 -3.45
CA GLU A 9 -12.62 9.86 -2.31
C GLU A 9 -11.68 8.71 -1.94
N CYS A 10 -11.04 8.10 -2.94
CA CYS A 10 -10.13 6.98 -2.78
C CYS A 10 -9.12 6.94 -3.93
N THR A 11 -7.86 6.67 -3.59
CA THR A 11 -6.79 6.36 -4.55
C THR A 11 -6.61 4.85 -4.62
N ILE A 12 -6.61 4.29 -5.83
CA ILE A 12 -6.39 2.86 -6.05
C ILE A 12 -4.96 2.66 -6.52
N LEU A 13 -4.19 1.93 -5.72
CA LEU A 13 -2.86 1.47 -6.07
C LEU A 13 -2.95 0.10 -6.74
N HIS A 14 -2.52 0.03 -7.99
CA HIS A 14 -2.47 -1.21 -8.76
C HIS A 14 -1.11 -1.35 -9.44
N ASP A 15 -0.53 -2.54 -9.40
CA ASP A 15 0.71 -2.87 -10.10
C ASP A 15 0.75 -4.38 -10.39
N ASN A 16 1.38 -4.78 -11.50
CA ASN A 16 1.52 -6.19 -11.85
C ASN A 16 2.27 -6.98 -10.78
N PHE A 17 3.23 -6.38 -10.09
CA PHE A 17 3.93 -7.02 -8.97
C PHE A 17 2.95 -7.37 -7.84
N LEU A 18 2.11 -6.44 -7.44
CA LEU A 18 1.15 -6.63 -6.34
C LEU A 18 0.01 -7.58 -6.73
N LEU A 19 -0.45 -7.53 -7.99
CA LEU A 19 -1.45 -8.44 -8.53
C LEU A 19 -0.96 -9.89 -8.64
N ASN A 20 0.35 -10.12 -8.65
CA ASN A 20 0.95 -11.46 -8.58
C ASN A 20 1.40 -11.84 -7.16
N PHE A 21 1.29 -10.93 -6.19
CA PHE A 21 1.70 -11.14 -4.81
C PHE A 21 0.55 -11.73 -3.99
N ASP A 22 0.74 -12.93 -3.44
CA ASP A 22 -0.23 -13.59 -2.58
C ASP A 22 -0.43 -12.82 -1.27
N TRP A 23 -1.68 -12.58 -0.89
CA TRP A 23 -2.01 -11.90 0.36
C TRP A 23 -1.74 -12.80 1.57
N THR A 24 -0.99 -12.25 2.54
CA THR A 24 -0.69 -12.90 3.82
C THR A 24 -0.82 -11.90 4.97
N ASP A 25 -1.32 -12.36 6.12
CA ASP A 25 -1.51 -11.49 7.31
C ASP A 25 -0.23 -11.33 8.17
N ASP A 26 0.93 -11.72 7.64
CA ASP A 26 2.24 -11.67 8.31
C ASP A 26 2.97 -10.32 8.15
N GLY A 27 2.41 -9.40 7.36
CA GLY A 27 2.97 -8.09 7.06
C GLY A 27 3.87 -8.04 5.81
N SER A 28 4.07 -9.17 5.13
CA SER A 28 4.77 -9.23 3.85
C SER A 28 4.15 -8.32 2.77
N PRO A 29 2.81 -8.14 2.67
CA PRO A 29 2.20 -7.18 1.74
C PRO A 29 2.61 -5.72 1.97
N CYS A 30 2.82 -5.31 3.22
CA CYS A 30 3.28 -3.95 3.54
C CYS A 30 4.73 -3.74 3.09
N VAL A 31 5.58 -4.76 3.23
CA VAL A 31 6.96 -4.71 2.73
C VAL A 31 6.97 -4.70 1.20
N ALA A 32 6.12 -5.51 0.56
CA ALA A 32 5.94 -5.53 -0.88
C ALA A 32 5.58 -4.13 -1.43
N ILE A 33 4.80 -3.34 -0.68
CA ILE A 33 4.47 -1.96 -1.04
C ILE A 33 5.69 -1.06 -1.12
N VAL A 34 6.59 -1.15 -0.15
CA VAL A 34 7.81 -0.32 -0.14
C VAL A 34 8.77 -0.72 -1.26
N LEU A 35 8.72 -1.97 -1.72
CA LEU A 35 9.65 -2.52 -2.70
C LEU A 35 9.18 -2.39 -4.16
N PHE A 36 7.90 -2.17 -4.45
CA PHE A 36 7.46 -2.10 -5.85
C PHE A 36 7.88 -0.80 -6.54
N SER A 37 8.01 -0.88 -7.86
CA SER A 37 8.64 0.13 -8.72
C SER A 37 7.97 1.51 -8.75
N TRP A 38 6.73 1.62 -8.28
CA TRP A 38 6.00 2.88 -8.19
C TRP A 38 6.27 3.58 -6.84
N PHE A 39 6.56 2.88 -5.74
CA PHE A 39 6.92 3.53 -4.47
C PHE A 39 8.29 4.21 -4.51
N THR A 40 9.20 3.74 -5.38
CA THR A 40 10.56 4.27 -5.52
C THR A 40 10.69 5.51 -6.40
N ARG A 41 9.59 6.03 -6.96
CA ARG A 41 9.58 7.20 -7.84
C ARG A 41 9.25 8.47 -7.04
N GLY A 42 9.90 9.60 -7.34
CA GLY A 42 9.73 10.83 -6.55
C GLY A 42 8.33 11.45 -6.62
N TRP A 43 7.63 11.33 -7.75
CA TRP A 43 6.30 11.93 -7.93
C TRP A 43 5.17 11.14 -7.26
N THR A 44 5.33 9.84 -7.07
CA THR A 44 4.32 8.97 -6.45
C THR A 44 4.26 9.14 -4.93
N ALA A 45 5.38 9.53 -4.31
CA ALA A 45 5.40 9.95 -2.92
C ALA A 45 4.48 11.14 -2.66
N LEU A 46 4.47 12.14 -3.56
CA LEU A 46 3.57 13.31 -3.47
C LEU A 46 2.10 12.90 -3.70
N GLU A 47 1.84 12.00 -4.64
CA GLU A 47 0.49 11.48 -4.89
C GLU A 47 -0.05 10.69 -3.70
N LEU A 48 0.82 9.89 -3.04
CA LEU A 48 0.49 9.17 -1.82
C LEU A 48 0.24 10.11 -0.65
N HIS A 49 1.07 11.16 -0.51
CA HIS A 49 0.92 12.18 0.52
C HIS A 49 -0.44 12.87 0.46
N GLU A 50 -0.85 13.27 -0.73
CA GLU A 50 -2.11 13.99 -0.94
C GLU A 50 -3.34 13.07 -0.89
N SER A 51 -3.14 11.75 -0.95
CA SER A 51 -4.22 10.75 -0.92
C SER A 51 -4.73 10.51 0.51
N LYS A 52 -6.00 10.87 0.74
CA LYS A 52 -6.66 10.68 2.05
C LYS A 52 -6.93 9.22 2.37
N ARG A 53 -7.37 8.45 1.37
CA ARG A 53 -7.69 7.02 1.50
C ARG A 53 -7.06 6.26 0.35
N VAL A 54 -6.34 5.20 0.67
CA VAL A 54 -5.60 4.39 -0.30
C VAL A 54 -6.04 2.95 -0.20
N LYS A 55 -6.45 2.37 -1.34
CA LYS A 55 -6.74 0.95 -1.46
C LYS A 55 -5.72 0.30 -2.40
N VAL A 56 -5.24 -0.86 -2.03
CA VAL A 56 -4.23 -1.62 -2.77
C VAL A 56 -4.85 -2.90 -3.32
N LEU A 57 -4.57 -3.17 -4.61
CA LEU A 57 -4.97 -4.41 -5.26
C LEU A 57 -3.87 -5.47 -5.12
N PHE A 58 -4.24 -6.62 -4.58
CA PHE A 58 -3.41 -7.82 -4.48
C PHE A 58 -3.99 -8.96 -5.31
N LYS A 59 -3.18 -10.03 -5.46
CA LYS A 59 -3.63 -11.26 -6.10
C LYS A 59 -4.87 -11.82 -5.42
N GLY A 60 -5.91 -12.08 -6.22
CA GLY A 60 -7.15 -12.68 -5.77
C GLY A 60 -7.33 -14.14 -6.15
N PRO A 61 -8.44 -14.76 -5.73
CA PRO A 61 -8.75 -16.15 -6.06
C PRO A 61 -9.00 -16.37 -7.55
N ASP A 62 -9.42 -15.31 -8.26
CA ASP A 62 -9.63 -15.29 -9.70
C ASP A 62 -8.85 -14.11 -10.33
N PRO A 63 -8.25 -14.27 -11.53
CA PRO A 63 -7.57 -13.19 -12.24
C PRO A 63 -8.39 -11.91 -12.44
N HIS A 64 -9.72 -12.02 -12.51
CA HIS A 64 -10.65 -10.90 -12.69
C HIS A 64 -11.19 -10.33 -11.37
N SER A 65 -10.86 -10.95 -10.23
CA SER A 65 -11.35 -10.54 -8.91
C SER A 65 -10.18 -10.30 -7.94
N PRO A 66 -9.37 -9.24 -8.14
CA PRO A 66 -8.27 -8.91 -7.26
C PRO A 66 -8.75 -8.57 -5.84
N LEU A 67 -7.93 -8.88 -4.85
CA LEU A 67 -8.23 -8.52 -3.46
C LEU A 67 -7.97 -7.03 -3.24
N VAL A 68 -9.00 -6.33 -2.78
CA VAL A 68 -8.90 -4.92 -2.42
C VAL A 68 -8.66 -4.80 -0.91
N LYS A 69 -7.55 -4.17 -0.53
CA LYS A 69 -7.18 -3.96 0.89
C LYS A 69 -6.95 -2.49 1.17
N ASP A 70 -7.47 -2.00 2.29
CA ASP A 70 -7.27 -0.62 2.71
C ASP A 70 -5.89 -0.47 3.37
N LEU A 71 -5.15 0.57 2.98
CA LEU A 71 -3.78 0.79 3.46
C LEU A 71 -3.74 0.97 4.97
N ASP A 72 -4.60 1.84 5.51
CA ASP A 72 -4.59 2.20 6.93
C ASP A 72 -5.18 1.10 7.82
N ASP A 73 -6.23 0.43 7.33
CA ASP A 73 -6.96 -0.54 8.13
C ASP A 73 -6.39 -1.96 8.05
N ASN A 74 -5.89 -2.37 6.89
CA ASN A 74 -5.53 -3.77 6.62
C ASN A 74 -4.03 -3.99 6.44
N ILE A 75 -3.28 -2.97 6.00
CA ILE A 75 -1.89 -3.17 5.55
C ILE A 75 -0.88 -2.61 6.52
N LEU A 76 -1.12 -1.45 7.15
CA LEU A 76 -0.16 -0.84 8.07
C LEU A 76 -0.19 -1.53 9.45
N ALA A 77 1.00 -1.69 10.03
CA ALA A 77 1.13 -2.25 11.37
C ALA A 77 0.56 -1.28 12.42
N LYS A 78 -0.44 -1.73 13.17
CA LYS A 78 -1.05 -0.92 14.25
C LYS A 78 -0.26 -0.95 15.56
N ARG A 79 0.54 -1.99 15.79
CA ARG A 79 1.31 -2.20 17.03
C ARG A 79 2.67 -2.81 16.74
N PRO A 80 3.77 -2.33 17.36
CA PRO A 80 5.09 -2.90 17.16
C PRO A 80 5.19 -4.36 17.63
N ALA A 81 4.46 -4.72 18.69
CA ALA A 81 4.47 -6.08 19.24
C ALA A 81 3.81 -7.13 18.33
N ALA A 82 2.98 -6.70 17.38
CA ALA A 82 2.27 -7.57 16.46
C ALA A 82 2.95 -7.66 15.07
N ALA A 83 4.07 -6.97 14.88
CA ALA A 83 4.73 -6.83 13.59
C ALA A 83 6.17 -7.35 13.62
N SER A 84 6.58 -7.99 12.53
CA SER A 84 8.01 -8.25 12.29
C SER A 84 8.77 -6.92 12.16
N ARG A 85 10.08 -6.92 12.39
CA ARG A 85 10.91 -5.70 12.25
C ARG A 85 10.80 -5.08 10.85
N ALA A 86 10.83 -5.90 9.81
CA ALA A 86 10.71 -5.44 8.42
C ALA A 86 9.33 -4.80 8.17
N TYR A 87 8.25 -5.44 8.64
CA TYR A 87 6.90 -4.90 8.54
C TYR A 87 6.75 -3.56 9.27
N TRP A 88 7.30 -3.45 10.48
CA TRP A 88 7.28 -2.21 11.26
C TRP A 88 8.03 -1.07 10.56
N ILE A 89 9.21 -1.35 10.02
CA ILE A 89 10.00 -0.38 9.25
C ILE A 89 9.24 0.06 8.00
N ALA A 90 8.67 -0.88 7.25
CA ALA A 90 7.89 -0.57 6.04
C ALA A 90 6.70 0.34 6.36
N THR A 91 5.99 0.06 7.46
CA THR A 91 4.92 0.92 7.98
C THR A 91 5.41 2.34 8.24
N HIS A 92 6.56 2.50 8.90
CA HIS A 92 7.11 3.83 9.21
C HIS A 92 7.55 4.60 7.97
N ILE A 93 8.08 3.91 6.95
CA ILE A 93 8.47 4.53 5.69
C ILE A 93 7.23 5.10 5.00
N ILE A 94 6.16 4.31 4.89
CA ILE A 94 4.90 4.73 4.27
C ILE A 94 4.27 5.90 5.05
N GLN A 95 4.25 5.81 6.38
CA GLN A 95 3.70 6.85 7.26
C GLN A 95 4.49 8.16 7.24
N ARG A 96 5.78 8.15 6.92
CA ARG A 96 6.58 9.39 6.81
C ARG A 96 6.38 10.13 5.49
N ILE A 97 5.90 9.43 4.47
CA ILE A 97 5.61 10.03 3.16
C ILE A 97 4.21 10.65 3.15
N ARG A 98 3.29 10.14 3.97
CA ARG A 98 1.96 10.73 4.21
C ARG A 98 2.00 11.78 5.30
#